data_AF-A0A438BXB3-F1
#
_entry.id   AF-A0A438BXB3-F1
#
_cell.length_a   1.000
_cell.length_b   1.000
_cell.length_c   1.000
_cell.angle_alpha   90.00
_cell.angle_beta   90.00
_cell.angle_gamma   90.00
#
_symmetry.space_group_name_H-M   'P 1'
#
loop_
_entity.id
_entity.type
_entity.pdbx_description
1 polymer ?
#
loop_
_entity_poly.entity_id
_entity_poly.type
_entity_poly.pdbx_seq_one_letter_code
_entity_poly.pdbx_strand_id
1 'polypeptide(L)'
;MDSLRKNETWELVTKPKDRKVVGSKWVFKRKQGTLGNEAPRYKARLVAKGFSQKEGVDYNEIFSPVVKHSSIRLLLAFVAHEDLELDQLDVKIAFLAWRA
;
A
#
# COMPACT_ATOMS: atom_id res chain seq x y z
N MET A 1 9.24 -11.94 -6.92
CA MET A 1 8.85 -12.26 -5.53
C MET A 1 10.04 -12.13 -4.57
N ASP A 2 11.21 -11.76 -5.09
CA ASP A 2 12.47 -11.82 -4.36
C ASP A 2 12.54 -10.78 -3.24
N SER A 3 11.92 -9.61 -3.42
CA SER A 3 11.80 -8.60 -2.36
C SER A 3 10.97 -9.10 -1.17
N LEU A 4 9.84 -9.77 -1.41
CA LEU A 4 8.98 -10.33 -0.36
C LEU A 4 9.66 -11.45 0.41
N ARG A 5 10.46 -12.27 -0.29
CA ARG A 5 11.27 -13.33 0.33
C ARG A 5 12.41 -12.75 1.15
N LYS A 6 13.11 -11.75 0.61
CA LYS A 6 14.23 -11.06 1.28
C LYS A 6 13.77 -10.33 2.54
N ASN A 7 12.59 -9.72 2.52
CA ASN A 7 12.07 -8.95 3.64
C ASN A 7 11.24 -9.78 4.62
N GLU A 8 11.06 -11.09 4.37
CA GLU A 8 10.34 -12.02 5.24
C GLU A 8 8.96 -11.51 5.71
N THR A 9 8.24 -10.81 4.82
CA THR A 9 7.00 -10.10 5.19
C THR A 9 5.75 -10.97 5.17
N TRP A 10 5.87 -12.27 4.87
CA TRP A 10 4.75 -13.19 4.81
C TRP A 10 5.18 -14.61 5.15
N GLU A 11 4.23 -15.38 5.66
CA GLU A 11 4.36 -16.82 5.90
C GLU A 11 3.18 -17.55 5.24
N LEU A 12 3.46 -18.74 4.71
CA LEU A 12 2.39 -19.59 4.18
C LEU A 12 1.73 -20.33 5.34
N VAL A 13 0.49 -19.97 5.63
CA VAL A 13 -0.30 -20.63 6.68
C VAL A 13 -1.40 -21.50 6.09
N THR A 14 -1.77 -22.56 6.80
CA THR A 14 -2.97 -23.33 6.47
C THR A 14 -4.21 -22.49 6.73
N LYS A 15 -5.26 -22.70 5.92
CA LYS A 15 -6.51 -21.96 6.06
C LYS A 15 -7.09 -22.20 7.48
N PRO A 16 -7.33 -21.16 8.29
CA PRO A 16 -7.99 -21.31 9.58
C PRO A 16 -9.42 -21.84 9.39
N LYS A 17 -9.89 -22.73 10.28
CA LYS A 17 -11.20 -23.39 10.16
C LYS A 17 -12.37 -22.39 10.13
N ASP A 18 -12.26 -21.30 10.89
CA ASP A 18 -13.34 -20.33 11.07
C ASP A 18 -13.24 -19.08 10.17
N ARG A 19 -12.25 -19.04 9.26
CA ARG A 19 -12.04 -17.89 8.37
C ARG A 19 -12.33 -18.24 6.91
N LYS A 20 -13.02 -17.32 6.23
CA LYS A 20 -13.21 -17.39 4.78
C LYS A 20 -12.00 -16.77 4.09
N VAL A 21 -11.48 -17.44 3.07
CA VAL A 21 -10.38 -16.90 2.26
C VAL A 21 -10.92 -15.75 1.42
N VAL A 22 -10.27 -14.60 1.51
CA VAL A 22 -10.57 -13.45 0.66
C VAL A 22 -10.22 -13.80 -0.78
N GLY A 23 -11.21 -13.77 -1.67
CA GLY A 23 -10.96 -14.00 -3.09
C GLY A 23 -10.03 -12.92 -3.65
N SER A 24 -9.25 -13.24 -4.68
CA SER A 24 -8.42 -12.26 -5.39
C SER A 24 -8.85 -12.14 -6.86
N LYS A 25 -8.41 -11.08 -7.52
CA LYS A 25 -8.52 -10.93 -8.99
C LYS A 25 -7.29 -10.24 -9.54
N TRP A 26 -6.94 -10.56 -10.78
CA TRP A 26 -5.96 -9.80 -11.53
C TRP A 26 -6.59 -8.54 -12.12
N VAL A 27 -5.92 -7.41 -11.96
CA VAL A 27 -6.27 -6.13 -12.57
C VAL A 27 -5.14 -5.73 -13.51
N PHE A 28 -5.46 -5.65 -14.80
CA PHE A 28 -4.55 -5.23 -15.83
C PHE A 28 -4.82 -3.76 -16.19
N LYS A 29 -3.77 -2.96 -16.31
CA LYS A 29 -3.86 -1.56 -16.72
C LYS A 29 -2.74 -1.22 -17.69
N ARG A 30 -3.10 -0.73 -18.87
CA ARG A 30 -2.17 -0.08 -19.80
C ARG A 30 -2.09 1.41 -19.42
N LYS A 31 -0.88 1.89 -19.13
CA LYS A 31 -0.58 3.31 -18.97
C LYS A 31 0.06 3.81 -20.26
N GLN A 32 -0.55 4.82 -20.88
CA GLN A 32 0.08 5.53 -21.97
C GLN A 32 1.28 6.32 -21.42
N GLY A 33 2.36 6.43 -22.20
CA GLY A 33 3.54 7.22 -21.84
C GLY A 33 3.19 8.69 -21.70
N THR A 34 3.87 9.42 -20.82
CA THR A 34 3.36 10.73 -20.36
C THR A 34 3.64 11.88 -21.32
N LEU A 35 4.53 11.74 -22.30
CA LEU A 35 4.74 12.75 -23.35
C LEU A 35 5.63 12.17 -24.45
N GLY A 36 5.15 12.19 -25.69
CA GLY A 36 5.92 12.14 -26.95
C GLY A 36 6.76 10.91 -27.30
N ASN A 37 7.37 10.20 -26.34
CA ASN A 37 8.38 9.18 -26.65
C ASN A 37 8.52 8.03 -25.64
N GLU A 38 7.56 7.84 -24.73
CA GLU A 38 7.56 6.70 -23.82
C GLU A 38 6.67 5.56 -24.31
N ALA A 39 7.25 4.36 -24.42
CA ALA A 39 6.51 3.14 -24.72
C ALA A 39 5.41 2.88 -23.66
N PRO A 40 4.24 2.35 -24.07
CA PRO A 40 3.13 2.08 -23.15
C PRO A 40 3.56 1.07 -22.08
N ARG A 41 3.33 1.42 -20.81
CA ARG A 41 3.64 0.55 -19.67
C ARG A 41 2.43 -0.32 -19.34
N TYR A 42 2.61 -1.64 -19.35
CA TYR A 42 1.60 -2.60 -18.93
C TYR A 42 1.82 -2.94 -17.45
N LYS A 43 0.77 -2.81 -16.64
CA LYS A 43 0.79 -3.18 -15.22
C LYS A 43 -0.23 -4.28 -14.96
N ALA A 44 0.20 -5.33 -14.27
CA ALA A 44 -0.66 -6.35 -13.69
C ALA A 44 -0.60 -6.24 -12.16
N ARG A 45 -1.75 -6.32 -11.49
CA ARG A 45 -1.85 -6.29 -10.03
C ARG A 45 -2.76 -7.41 -9.56
N LEU A 46 -2.32 -8.19 -8.58
CA LEU A 46 -3.19 -9.08 -7.83
C LEU A 46 -3.85 -8.28 -6.71
N VAL A 47 -5.18 -8.21 -6.69
CA VAL A 47 -5.94 -7.39 -5.75
C VAL A 47 -6.95 -8.26 -5.01
N ALA A 48 -7.03 -8.10 -3.70
CA ALA A 48 -8.05 -8.71 -2.86
C ALA A 48 -9.45 -8.18 -3.20
N LYS A 49 -10.46 -9.05 -3.16
CA LYS A 49 -11.88 -8.69 -3.31
C LYS A 49 -12.39 -8.14 -1.97
N GLY A 50 -12.17 -6.84 -1.75
CA GLY A 50 -12.49 -6.16 -0.46
C GLY A 50 -13.95 -6.22 -0.02
N PHE A 51 -14.89 -6.51 -0.92
CA PHE A 51 -16.31 -6.70 -0.57
C PHE A 51 -16.60 -7.94 0.30
N SER A 52 -15.57 -8.76 0.59
CA SER A 52 -15.68 -9.93 1.47
C SER A 52 -15.38 -9.62 2.94
N GLN A 53 -14.95 -8.39 3.26
CA GLN A 53 -14.76 -7.94 4.63
C GLN A 53 -16.10 -7.81 5.35
N LYS A 54 -16.11 -8.13 6.65
CA LYS A 54 -17.28 -8.08 7.54
C LYS A 54 -17.00 -7.15 8.72
N GLU A 55 -17.95 -6.25 8.98
CA GLU A 55 -17.95 -5.43 10.18
C GLU A 55 -17.87 -6.30 11.44
N GLY A 56 -16.98 -5.95 12.37
CA GLY A 56 -16.71 -6.72 13.59
C GLY A 56 -15.79 -7.94 13.44
N VAL A 57 -15.35 -8.29 12.23
CA VAL A 57 -14.37 -9.40 12.00
C VAL A 57 -13.03 -8.86 11.51
N ASP A 58 -13.02 -8.17 10.37
CA ASP A 58 -11.79 -7.73 9.68
C ASP A 58 -11.92 -6.32 9.07
N TYR A 59 -13.11 -5.69 9.18
CA TYR A 59 -13.38 -4.37 8.62
C TYR A 59 -12.65 -3.24 9.34
N ASN A 60 -12.46 -3.36 10.66
CA ASN A 60 -11.80 -2.37 11.49
C ASN A 60 -10.28 -2.61 11.62
N GLU A 61 -9.74 -3.67 11.02
CA GLU A 61 -8.31 -3.91 10.99
C GLU A 61 -7.65 -2.89 10.04
N ILE A 62 -6.91 -1.94 10.59
CA ILE A 62 -6.25 -0.87 9.84
C ILE A 62 -4.93 -1.40 9.28
N PHE A 63 -4.96 -1.88 8.03
CA PHE A 63 -3.76 -2.40 7.35
C PHE A 63 -2.85 -1.32 6.74
N SER A 64 -3.26 -0.05 6.75
CA SER A 64 -2.49 1.06 6.19
C SER A 64 -2.50 2.27 7.11
N PRO A 65 -1.33 2.80 7.54
CA PRO A 65 -1.28 4.14 8.10
C PRO A 65 -1.51 5.15 6.98
N VAL A 66 -2.72 5.70 6.90
CA VAL A 66 -2.99 6.87 6.03
C VAL A 66 -2.87 8.11 6.91
N VAL A 67 -1.83 8.90 6.69
CA VAL A 67 -1.66 10.18 7.37
C VAL A 67 -2.81 11.12 7.00
N LYS A 68 -3.40 11.77 8.01
CA LYS A 68 -4.44 12.78 7.79
C LYS A 68 -3.81 14.06 7.23
N HIS A 69 -4.48 14.69 6.26
CA HIS A 69 -4.03 15.97 5.70
C HIS A 69 -3.89 17.08 6.75
N SER A 70 -4.69 17.05 7.83
CA SER A 70 -4.54 17.98 8.95
C SER A 70 -3.17 17.87 9.61
N SER A 71 -2.65 16.65 9.79
CA SER A 71 -1.34 16.40 10.38
C SER A 71 -0.20 16.89 9.48
N ILE A 72 -0.32 16.67 8.16
CA ILE A 72 0.66 17.18 7.18
C ILE A 72 0.72 18.70 7.21
N ARG A 73 -0.45 19.36 7.22
CA ARG A 73 -0.51 20.83 7.27
C ARG A 73 0.08 21.38 8.55
N LEU A 74 -0.18 20.75 9.69
CA LEU A 74 0.40 21.15 10.97
C LEU A 74 1.92 21.02 10.96
N LEU A 75 2.45 19.91 10.45
CA LEU A 75 3.90 19.69 10.31
C LEU A 75 4.54 20.76 9.44
N LEU A 76 3.95 21.05 8.27
CA LEU A 76 4.45 22.08 7.36
C LEU A 76 4.41 23.48 7.98
N ALA A 77 3.34 23.81 8.72
CA ALA A 77 3.22 25.08 9.42
C ALA A 77 4.29 25.22 10.52
N PHE A 78 4.58 24.14 11.24
CA PHE A 78 5.63 24.11 12.25
C PHE A 78 7.03 24.29 11.65
N VAL A 79 7.34 23.55 10.59
CA VAL A 79 8.61 23.68 9.85
C VAL A 79 8.81 25.10 9.36
N ALA A 80 7.77 25.72 8.80
CA ALA A 80 7.85 27.11 8.33
C ALA A 80 7.96 28.14 9.46
N HIS A 81 7.39 27.86 10.64
CA HIS A 81 7.46 28.76 11.79
C HIS A 81 8.86 28.77 12.41
N GLU A 82 9.49 27.60 12.48
CA GLU A 82 10.80 27.39 13.09
C GLU A 82 11.97 27.51 12.10
N ASP A 83 11.69 27.88 10.84
CA ASP A 83 12.66 28.00 9.74
C ASP A 83 13.51 26.72 9.55
N LEU A 84 12.84 25.57 9.57
CA LEU A 84 13.48 24.25 9.46
C LEU A 84 13.51 23.76 8.01
N GLU A 85 14.50 22.91 7.69
CA GLU A 85 14.52 22.14 6.45
C GLU A 85 13.67 20.87 6.57
N LEU A 86 12.94 20.53 5.51
CA LEU A 86 12.10 19.34 5.43
C LEU A 86 12.47 18.51 4.20
N ASP A 87 12.94 17.29 4.45
CA ASP A 87 13.18 16.29 3.41
C ASP A 87 12.03 15.30 3.30
N GLN A 88 11.65 14.98 2.06
CA GLN A 88 10.63 13.96 1.76
C GLN A 88 11.27 12.69 1.22
N LEU A 89 10.98 11.56 1.86
CA LEU A 89 11.37 10.22 1.40
C LEU A 89 10.14 9.45 0.88
N ASP A 90 10.14 9.08 -0.40
CA ASP A 90 9.18 8.12 -0.96
C ASP A 90 9.82 6.74 -1.07
N VAL A 91 9.41 5.82 -0.19
CA VAL A 91 9.93 4.46 -0.17
C VAL A 91 9.16 3.60 -1.17
N LYS A 92 9.85 3.22 -2.25
CA LYS A 92 9.32 2.24 -3.21
C LYS A 92 9.02 0.93 -2.48
N ILE A 93 7.78 0.45 -2.65
CA ILE A 93 7.30 -0.82 -2.10
C ILE A 93 7.20 -0.85 -0.56
N ALA A 94 7.02 0.31 0.10
CA ALA A 94 6.85 0.39 1.57
C ALA A 94 5.87 -0.65 2.13
N PHE A 95 4.74 -0.83 1.44
CA PHE A 95 3.68 -1.77 1.81
C PHE A 95 4.10 -3.25 1.82
N LEU A 96 5.11 -3.63 1.04
CA LEU A 96 5.60 -5.01 0.96
C LEU A 96 6.98 -5.18 1.62
N ALA A 97 7.50 -4.12 2.24
CA ALA A 97 8.78 -4.13 2.94
C ALA A 97 8.60 -4.10 4.45
N TRP A 98 7.50 -3.55 4.94
CA TRP A 98 7.19 -3.50 6.36
C TRP A 98 6.40 -4.72 6.81
N ARG A 99 6.74 -5.23 8.00
CA ARG A 99 5.97 -6.24 8.72
C ARG A 99 5.20 -5.50 9.82
N ALA A 100 3.87 -5.43 9.68
CA ALA A 100 3.00 -4.78 10.66
C ALA A 100 2.87 -5.63 11.94
#